data_AF-A0A0F6WA38-F1
#
_entry.id   AF-A0A0F6WA38-F1
#
_cell.length_a   1.000
_cell.length_b   1.000
_cell.length_c   1.000
_cell.angle_alpha   90.00
_cell.angle_beta   90.00
_cell.angle_gamma   90.00
#
_symmetry.space_group_name_H-M   'P 1'
#
loop_
_entity.id
_entity.type
_entity.pdbx_description
1 polymer ?
#
loop_
_entity_poly.entity_id
_entity_poly.type
_entity_poly.pdbx_seq_one_letter_code
_entity_poly.pdbx_strand_id
1 'polypeptide(L)'
;MKPDVSLPRTADEPDDAIIVAQVLAGDAARFEALMRRHNQRVFRTARAILRSDAEAEDAAQQAWLSAYTHLAQWNGGARFSTWLTRIVAREALHRLRGRGHDHLELVDDRASPAMPSPEDETTRAEVRAMLERAIDALPEAFRTVLVLRDLEELSSAEVGEVLGLTEEAVRVRLHRARRALRAGIEEQLETSARELFPFLGERCDRICAAVLRAIRESMSG
;
A
#
# COMPACT_ATOMS: atom_id res chain seq x y z
N MET A 1 8.49 4.34 -21.22
CA MET A 1 7.90 3.01 -21.03
C MET A 1 8.67 2.33 -19.92
N LYS A 2 8.08 2.18 -18.73
CA LYS A 2 8.72 1.59 -17.55
C LYS A 2 7.91 0.34 -17.15
N PRO A 3 8.56 -0.68 -16.57
CA PRO A 3 7.98 -2.02 -16.43
C PRO A 3 6.81 -2.02 -15.44
N ASP A 4 5.70 -2.59 -15.88
CA ASP A 4 4.46 -2.84 -15.12
C ASP A 4 4.75 -3.72 -13.90
N VAL A 5 4.42 -3.26 -12.68
CA VAL A 5 4.48 -4.03 -11.43
C VAL A 5 3.29 -5.00 -11.32
N SER A 6 3.02 -5.71 -12.41
CA SER A 6 2.30 -6.98 -12.40
C SER A 6 3.33 -8.07 -12.11
N LEU A 7 2.94 -9.12 -11.37
CA LEU A 7 3.76 -10.35 -11.25
C LEU A 7 4.31 -10.73 -12.65
N PRO A 8 5.57 -11.20 -12.77
CA PRO A 8 6.17 -11.48 -14.07
C PRO A 8 5.25 -12.44 -14.83
N ARG A 9 4.64 -11.92 -15.91
CA ARG A 9 3.81 -12.71 -16.81
C ARG A 9 4.68 -13.87 -17.27
N THR A 10 4.31 -15.11 -16.96
CA THR A 10 4.89 -16.23 -17.68
C THR A 10 4.56 -16.00 -19.15
N ALA A 11 5.54 -16.17 -20.06
CA ALA A 11 5.35 -15.78 -21.46
C ALA A 11 4.13 -16.46 -22.13
N ASP A 12 3.62 -17.52 -21.51
CA ASP A 12 2.49 -18.36 -21.90
C ASP A 12 1.11 -17.92 -21.39
N GLU A 13 1.00 -16.97 -20.45
CA GLU A 13 -0.32 -16.56 -19.93
C GLU A 13 -1.07 -15.68 -20.93
N PRO A 14 -2.29 -16.04 -21.37
CA PRO A 14 -3.05 -15.27 -22.35
C PRO A 14 -3.31 -13.84 -21.86
N ASP A 15 -3.35 -12.89 -22.80
CA ASP A 15 -3.64 -11.49 -22.48
C ASP A 15 -5.05 -11.33 -21.87
N ASP A 16 -5.25 -10.29 -21.07
CA ASP A 16 -6.53 -10.04 -20.37
C ASP A 16 -7.69 -10.01 -21.37
N ALA A 17 -7.48 -9.41 -22.55
CA ALA A 17 -8.48 -9.36 -23.61
C ALA A 17 -8.92 -10.74 -24.10
N ILE A 18 -7.99 -11.69 -24.21
CA ILE A 18 -8.27 -13.06 -24.63
C ILE A 18 -9.07 -13.78 -23.55
N ILE A 19 -8.66 -13.63 -22.29
CA ILE A 19 -9.34 -14.25 -21.16
C ILE A 19 -10.77 -13.70 -21.05
N VAL A 20 -10.96 -12.39 -21.19
CA VAL A 20 -12.29 -11.78 -21.19
C VAL A 20 -13.17 -12.33 -22.33
N ALA A 21 -12.64 -12.43 -23.55
CA ALA A 21 -13.40 -13.00 -24.67
C ALA A 21 -13.84 -14.45 -24.40
N GLN A 22 -13.00 -15.26 -23.76
CA GLN A 22 -13.34 -16.64 -23.37
C GLN A 22 -14.44 -16.68 -22.29
N VAL A 23 -14.35 -15.81 -21.28
CA VAL A 23 -15.39 -15.69 -20.25
C VAL A 23 -16.74 -15.30 -20.87
N LEU A 24 -16.74 -14.32 -21.78
CA LEU A 24 -17.95 -13.89 -22.48
C LEU A 24 -18.51 -14.96 -23.43
N ALA A 25 -17.66 -15.87 -23.92
CA ALA A 25 -18.08 -17.04 -24.70
C ALA A 25 -18.63 -18.19 -23.83
N GLY A 26 -18.68 -18.02 -22.50
CA GLY A 26 -19.29 -18.97 -21.55
C GLY A 26 -18.30 -19.76 -20.70
N ASP A 27 -16.98 -19.59 -20.88
CA ASP A 27 -15.97 -20.24 -20.04
C ASP A 27 -15.73 -19.43 -18.76
N ALA A 28 -16.70 -19.46 -17.84
CA ALA A 28 -16.65 -18.68 -16.61
C ALA A 28 -15.43 -19.01 -15.73
N ALA A 29 -14.88 -20.22 -15.82
CA ALA A 29 -13.69 -20.64 -15.06
C ALA A 29 -12.45 -19.81 -15.41
N ARG A 30 -12.37 -19.28 -16.64
CA ARG A 30 -11.28 -18.40 -17.08
C ARG A 30 -11.21 -17.09 -16.31
N PHE A 31 -12.31 -16.67 -15.69
CA PHE A 31 -12.33 -15.45 -14.87
C PHE A 31 -11.38 -15.52 -13.68
N GLU A 32 -11.14 -16.72 -13.13
CA GLU A 32 -10.20 -16.94 -12.04
C GLU A 32 -8.77 -16.47 -12.40
N ALA A 33 -8.36 -16.61 -13.66
CA ALA A 33 -7.04 -16.15 -14.11
C ALA A 33 -6.92 -14.61 -14.03
N LEU A 34 -7.97 -13.88 -14.39
CA LEU A 34 -8.02 -12.42 -14.20
C LEU A 34 -7.98 -12.07 -12.70
N MET A 35 -8.74 -12.81 -11.88
CA MET A 35 -8.74 -12.59 -10.43
C MET A 35 -7.36 -12.76 -9.83
N ARG A 36 -6.70 -13.90 -10.07
CA ARG A 36 -5.34 -14.17 -9.57
C ARG A 36 -4.33 -13.11 -10.01
N ARG A 37 -4.43 -12.67 -11.27
CA ARG A 37 -3.53 -11.66 -11.83
C ARG A 37 -3.71 -10.28 -11.20
N HIS A 38 -4.95 -9.88 -10.92
CA HIS A 38 -5.27 -8.49 -10.51
C HIS A 38 -5.66 -8.34 -9.03
N ASN A 39 -5.75 -9.42 -8.25
CA ASN A 39 -6.16 -9.40 -6.83
C ASN A 39 -5.33 -8.42 -5.98
N GLN A 40 -4.01 -8.36 -6.20
CA GLN A 40 -3.15 -7.45 -5.45
C GLN A 40 -3.54 -5.98 -5.69
N ARG A 41 -3.78 -5.61 -6.95
CA ARG A 41 -4.21 -4.26 -7.35
C ARG A 41 -5.58 -3.92 -6.78
N VAL A 42 -6.51 -4.87 -6.85
CA VAL A 42 -7.87 -4.73 -6.30
C VAL A 42 -7.80 -4.46 -4.79
N PHE A 43 -7.08 -5.30 -4.06
CA PHE A 43 -6.94 -5.16 -2.61
C PHE A 43 -6.26 -3.84 -2.23
N ARG A 44 -5.12 -3.50 -2.85
CA ARG A 44 -4.39 -2.24 -2.58
C ARG A 44 -5.26 -1.01 -2.83
N THR A 45 -6.02 -1.00 -3.93
CA THR A 45 -6.92 0.09 -4.26
C THR A 45 -8.00 0.26 -3.19
N ALA A 46 -8.67 -0.83 -2.80
CA ALA A 46 -9.72 -0.80 -1.78
C ALA A 46 -9.16 -0.39 -0.40
N ARG A 47 -8.01 -0.96 0.01
CA ARG A 47 -7.36 -0.68 1.29
C ARG A 47 -6.86 0.76 1.40
N ALA A 48 -6.43 1.37 0.29
CA ALA A 48 -6.06 2.78 0.25
C ALA A 48 -7.25 3.72 0.56
N ILE A 49 -8.47 3.30 0.23
CA ILE A 49 -9.67 4.10 0.46
C ILE A 49 -10.22 3.81 1.86
N LEU A 50 -10.37 2.53 2.22
CA LEU A 50 -11.11 2.09 3.41
C LEU A 50 -10.29 2.04 4.71
N ARG A 51 -8.96 1.93 4.62
CA ARG A 51 -8.05 1.78 5.78
C ARG A 51 -8.28 0.55 6.68
N SER A 52 -9.06 -0.42 6.21
CA SER A 52 -9.33 -1.67 6.93
C SER A 52 -9.13 -2.82 5.97
N ASP A 53 -8.37 -3.83 6.38
CA ASP A 53 -8.10 -5.02 5.56
C ASP A 53 -9.39 -5.80 5.35
N ALA A 54 -10.18 -6.01 6.41
CA ALA A 54 -11.46 -6.71 6.34
C ALA A 54 -12.43 -6.01 5.36
N GLU A 55 -12.60 -4.69 5.49
CA GLU A 55 -13.48 -3.98 4.57
C GLU A 55 -12.92 -3.93 3.14
N ALA A 56 -11.59 -3.92 2.98
CA ALA A 56 -10.96 -3.98 1.68
C ALA A 56 -11.16 -5.34 1.00
N GLU A 57 -11.12 -6.44 1.75
CA GLU A 57 -11.47 -7.77 1.26
C GLU A 57 -12.93 -7.84 0.81
N ASP A 58 -13.85 -7.34 1.64
CA ASP A 58 -15.27 -7.32 1.28
C ASP A 58 -15.55 -6.45 0.05
N ALA A 59 -14.87 -5.30 -0.06
CA ALA A 59 -14.97 -4.42 -1.22
C ALA A 59 -14.35 -5.05 -2.47
N ALA A 60 -13.25 -5.78 -2.33
CA ALA A 60 -12.62 -6.53 -3.40
C ALA A 60 -13.56 -7.62 -3.94
N GLN A 61 -14.23 -8.37 -3.04
CA GLN A 61 -15.22 -9.37 -3.44
C GLN A 61 -16.36 -8.75 -4.24
N GLN A 62 -16.98 -7.67 -3.72
CA GLN A 62 -18.07 -7.00 -4.43
C GLN A 62 -17.62 -6.38 -5.75
N ALA A 63 -16.40 -5.82 -5.81
CA ALA A 63 -15.84 -5.29 -7.04
C ALA A 63 -15.62 -6.39 -8.09
N TRP A 64 -15.18 -7.59 -7.69
CA TRP A 64 -15.04 -8.73 -8.60
C TRP A 64 -16.38 -9.26 -9.11
N LEU A 65 -17.38 -9.35 -8.23
CA LEU A 65 -18.75 -9.70 -8.63
C LEU A 65 -19.29 -8.68 -9.63
N SER A 66 -19.13 -7.39 -9.35
CA SER A 66 -19.54 -6.31 -10.25
C SER A 66 -18.77 -6.33 -11.58
N ALA A 67 -17.47 -6.62 -11.55
CA ALA A 67 -16.66 -6.76 -12.74
C ALA A 67 -17.14 -7.94 -13.59
N TYR A 68 -17.48 -9.08 -12.98
CA TYR A 68 -18.03 -10.22 -13.70
C TYR A 68 -19.38 -9.88 -14.36
N THR A 69 -20.31 -9.27 -13.62
CA THR A 69 -21.64 -8.92 -14.15
C THR A 69 -21.59 -7.88 -15.27
N HIS A 70 -20.63 -6.96 -15.22
CA HIS A 70 -20.48 -5.88 -16.20
C HIS A 70 -19.38 -6.15 -17.22
N LEU A 71 -18.82 -7.37 -17.28
CA LEU A 71 -17.66 -7.69 -18.08
C LEU A 71 -17.87 -7.39 -19.58
N ALA A 72 -19.09 -7.61 -20.08
CA ALA A 72 -19.46 -7.33 -21.47
C ALA A 72 -19.40 -5.84 -21.85
N GLN A 73 -19.40 -4.94 -20.86
CA GLN A 73 -19.28 -3.49 -21.09
C GLN A 73 -17.83 -3.06 -21.34
N TRP A 74 -16.86 -3.90 -20.99
CA TRP A 74 -15.46 -3.63 -21.30
C TRP A 74 -15.20 -4.00 -22.77
N ASN A 75 -15.03 -2.96 -23.59
CA ASN A 75 -14.87 -3.08 -25.04
C ASN A 75 -13.41 -3.04 -25.51
N GLY A 76 -12.43 -3.14 -24.60
CA GLY A 76 -11.00 -3.05 -24.92
C GLY A 76 -10.47 -1.64 -25.17
N GLY A 77 -11.30 -0.59 -25.08
CA GLY A 77 -10.87 0.81 -25.31
C GLY A 77 -9.92 1.35 -24.23
N ALA A 78 -9.87 0.73 -23.06
CA ALA A 78 -8.91 0.99 -22.00
C ALA A 78 -8.32 -0.35 -21.51
N ARG A 79 -7.15 -0.32 -20.88
CA ARG A 79 -6.57 -1.50 -20.22
C ARG A 79 -7.60 -2.09 -19.24
N PHE A 80 -7.73 -3.41 -19.21
CA PHE A 80 -8.65 -4.10 -18.30
C PHE A 80 -8.41 -3.69 -16.85
N SER A 81 -7.14 -3.59 -16.46
CA SER A 81 -6.74 -3.19 -15.12
C SER A 81 -7.18 -1.76 -14.75
N THR A 82 -7.16 -0.79 -15.68
CA THR A 82 -7.75 0.55 -15.45
C THR A 82 -9.26 0.46 -15.23
N TRP A 83 -9.96 -0.29 -16.06
CA TRP A 83 -11.41 -0.46 -15.96
C TRP A 83 -11.79 -1.11 -14.62
N LEU A 84 -11.06 -2.14 -14.20
CA LEU A 84 -11.23 -2.81 -12.92
C LEU A 84 -10.96 -1.86 -11.74
N THR A 85 -9.86 -1.11 -11.76
CA THR A 85 -9.56 -0.14 -10.68
C THR A 85 -10.67 0.90 -10.51
N ARG A 86 -11.33 1.34 -11.59
CA ARG A 86 -12.51 2.22 -11.50
C ARG A 86 -13.66 1.57 -10.74
N ILE A 87 -13.94 0.28 -10.97
CA ILE A 87 -14.99 -0.46 -10.26
C ILE A 87 -14.64 -0.54 -8.76
N VAL A 88 -13.40 -0.94 -8.45
CA VAL A 88 -12.94 -1.08 -7.06
C VAL A 88 -13.01 0.24 -6.30
N ALA A 89 -12.51 1.32 -6.90
CA ALA A 89 -12.54 2.63 -6.27
C ALA A 89 -13.97 3.15 -6.05
N ARG A 90 -14.89 2.90 -6.99
CA ARG A 90 -16.30 3.25 -6.82
C ARG A 90 -16.93 2.49 -5.65
N GLU A 91 -16.72 1.18 -5.58
CA GLU A 91 -17.23 0.32 -4.49
C GLU A 91 -16.68 0.77 -3.12
N ALA A 92 -15.37 0.97 -3.03
CA ALA A 92 -14.73 1.40 -1.80
C ALA A 92 -15.17 2.81 -1.37
N LEU A 93 -15.27 3.76 -2.30
CA LEU A 93 -15.78 5.11 -1.99
C LEU A 93 -17.28 5.11 -1.64
N HIS A 94 -18.07 4.20 -2.20
CA HIS A 94 -19.49 4.05 -1.85
C HIS A 94 -19.62 3.59 -0.40
N ARG A 95 -18.90 2.54 -0.01
CA ARG A 95 -18.84 2.05 1.37
C ARG A 95 -18.36 3.11 2.34
N LEU A 96 -17.29 3.81 1.99
CA LEU A 96 -16.73 4.88 2.80
C LEU A 96 -17.76 5.99 3.07
N ARG A 97 -18.55 6.40 2.06
CA ARG A 97 -19.64 7.37 2.24
C ARG A 97 -20.80 6.81 3.06
N GLY A 98 -21.08 5.52 2.92
CA GLY A 98 -22.06 4.80 3.73
C GLY A 98 -21.74 4.80 5.24
N ARG A 99 -20.49 5.11 5.63
CA ARG A 99 -20.11 5.32 7.04
C ARG A 99 -20.68 6.61 7.67
N GLY A 100 -21.38 7.45 6.90
CA GLY A 100 -21.76 8.81 7.30
C GLY A 100 -22.61 8.92 8.57
N HIS A 101 -22.17 9.84 9.45
CA HIS A 101 -22.86 10.45 10.62
C HIS A 101 -22.70 9.83 12.02
N ASP A 102 -22.03 8.68 12.20
CA ASP A 102 -22.00 8.00 13.52
C ASP A 102 -20.60 7.75 14.13
N HIS A 103 -19.53 8.34 13.58
CA HIS A 103 -18.23 8.28 14.26
C HIS A 103 -17.34 9.51 13.98
N LEU A 104 -17.63 10.59 14.70
CA LEU A 104 -16.63 11.54 15.19
C LEU A 104 -16.07 11.00 16.52
N GLU A 105 -15.59 9.75 16.55
CA GLU A 105 -14.87 9.24 17.71
C GLU A 105 -13.70 8.37 17.26
N LEU A 106 -12.61 8.56 17.99
CA LEU A 106 -11.31 7.96 17.78
C LEU A 106 -11.42 6.43 17.82
N VAL A 107 -10.96 5.75 16.77
CA VAL A 107 -10.58 4.33 16.90
C VAL A 107 -9.20 4.13 16.29
N ASP A 108 -8.26 3.94 17.21
CA ASP A 108 -6.95 3.34 17.04
C ASP A 108 -7.12 1.85 16.66
N ASP A 109 -7.48 1.58 15.40
CA ASP A 109 -7.40 0.22 14.85
C ASP A 109 -6.03 0.04 14.20
N ARG A 110 -5.04 -0.17 15.06
CA ARG A 110 -3.80 -0.85 14.67
C ARG A 110 -4.17 -2.28 14.27
N ALA A 111 -4.45 -2.49 12.99
CA ALA A 111 -4.40 -3.81 12.39
C ALA A 111 -3.01 -4.39 12.67
N SER A 112 -2.98 -5.46 13.47
CA SER A 112 -1.75 -6.16 13.83
C SER A 112 -1.13 -6.75 12.58
N PRO A 113 0.13 -6.45 12.23
CA PRO A 113 0.77 -7.12 11.11
C PRO A 113 0.91 -8.62 11.44
N ALA A 114 0.44 -9.47 10.54
CA ALA A 114 0.70 -10.91 10.57
C ALA A 114 2.21 -11.16 10.49
N MET A 115 2.73 -11.93 11.44
CA MET A 115 4.15 -12.31 11.54
C MET A 115 4.59 -13.20 10.37
N PRO A 116 5.77 -12.93 9.79
CA PRO A 116 6.78 -13.99 9.71
C PRO A 116 8.23 -13.52 10.01
N SER A 117 9.06 -14.47 10.47
CA SER A 117 10.53 -14.42 10.64
C SER A 117 11.13 -15.48 9.69
N PRO A 118 12.23 -15.20 8.96
CA PRO A 118 13.60 -15.18 9.51
C PRO A 118 14.47 -13.97 9.05
N GLU A 119 15.58 -13.73 9.74
CA GLU A 119 16.34 -12.45 9.90
C GLU A 119 16.61 -11.49 8.71
N ASP A 120 16.50 -11.90 7.44
CA ASP A 120 16.51 -10.97 6.28
C ASP A 120 15.10 -10.50 5.88
N GLU A 121 14.08 -11.32 6.15
CA GLU A 121 12.67 -10.98 6.03
C GLU A 121 12.23 -10.00 7.11
N THR A 122 12.82 -10.08 8.31
CA THR A 122 12.50 -9.18 9.44
C THR A 122 12.79 -7.72 9.08
N THR A 123 13.98 -7.42 8.54
CA THR A 123 14.34 -6.04 8.17
C THR A 123 13.43 -5.50 7.06
N ARG A 124 13.11 -6.34 6.05
CA ARG A 124 12.18 -5.94 4.98
C ARG A 124 10.75 -5.77 5.49
N ALA A 125 10.32 -6.59 6.44
CA ALA A 125 9.02 -6.50 7.09
C ALA A 125 8.91 -5.24 7.94
N GLU A 126 9.96 -4.86 8.66
CA GLU A 126 10.01 -3.62 9.44
C GLU A 126 9.95 -2.38 8.56
N VAL A 127 10.73 -2.34 7.47
CA VAL A 127 10.66 -1.25 6.47
C VAL A 127 9.28 -1.20 5.83
N ARG A 128 8.68 -2.35 5.49
CA ARG A 128 7.32 -2.42 4.95
C ARG A 128 6.30 -1.87 5.95
N ALA A 129 6.32 -2.33 7.20
CA ALA A 129 5.40 -1.88 8.24
C ALA A 129 5.56 -0.37 8.52
N MET A 130 6.79 0.14 8.49
CA MET A 130 7.06 1.58 8.58
C MET A 130 6.39 2.34 7.42
N LEU A 131 6.59 1.90 6.18
CA LEU A 131 5.97 2.51 5.00
C LEU A 131 4.45 2.43 5.04
N GLU A 132 3.87 1.29 5.42
CA GLU A 132 2.43 1.11 5.57
C GLU A 132 1.85 2.07 6.61
N ARG A 133 2.49 2.20 7.78
CA ARG A 133 2.10 3.19 8.80
C ARG A 133 2.17 4.63 8.27
N ALA A 134 3.24 4.97 7.57
CA ALA A 134 3.41 6.32 7.03
C ALA A 134 2.36 6.63 5.94
N ILE A 135 1.99 5.65 5.12
CA ILE A 135 0.90 5.76 4.14
C ILE A 135 -0.46 5.88 4.85
N ASP A 136 -0.71 5.08 5.89
CA ASP A 136 -1.97 5.08 6.63
C ASP A 136 -2.19 6.38 7.42
N ALA A 137 -1.11 7.06 7.84
CA ALA A 137 -1.15 8.37 8.47
C ALA A 137 -1.52 9.52 7.51
N LEU A 138 -1.45 9.30 6.19
CA LEU A 138 -1.83 10.32 5.23
C LEU A 138 -3.35 10.60 5.28
N PRO A 139 -3.76 11.86 5.07
CA PRO A 139 -5.14 12.18 4.75
C PRO A 139 -5.65 11.32 3.59
N GLU A 140 -6.89 10.84 3.69
CA GLU A 140 -7.48 9.91 2.72
C GLU A 140 -7.34 10.38 1.26
N ALA A 141 -7.62 11.65 1.00
CA ALA A 141 -7.51 12.24 -0.34
C ALA A 141 -6.08 12.19 -0.91
N PHE A 142 -5.07 12.17 -0.05
CA PHE A 142 -3.66 12.06 -0.43
C PHE A 142 -3.24 10.60 -0.59
N ARG A 143 -3.61 9.74 0.36
CA ARG A 143 -3.35 8.29 0.29
C ARG A 143 -3.93 7.68 -0.97
N THR A 144 -5.20 7.98 -1.26
CA THR A 144 -5.91 7.41 -2.42
C THR A 144 -5.24 7.83 -3.73
N VAL A 145 -4.92 9.12 -3.89
CA VAL A 145 -4.22 9.61 -5.10
C VAL A 145 -2.82 9.00 -5.22
N LEU A 146 -2.09 8.87 -4.11
CA LEU A 146 -0.75 8.26 -4.09
C LEU A 146 -0.81 6.81 -4.54
N VAL A 147 -1.71 5.99 -3.97
CA VAL A 147 -1.82 4.57 -4.33
C VAL A 147 -2.24 4.41 -5.79
N LEU A 148 -3.25 5.15 -6.25
CA LEU A 148 -3.70 5.05 -7.63
C LEU A 148 -2.61 5.48 -8.65
N ARG A 149 -1.82 6.52 -8.35
CA ARG A 149 -0.77 7.02 -9.27
C ARG A 149 0.54 6.26 -9.19
N ASP A 150 1.03 5.99 -7.98
CA ASP A 150 2.40 5.52 -7.75
C ASP A 150 2.48 4.01 -7.56
N LEU A 151 1.40 3.35 -7.11
CA LEU A 151 1.37 1.89 -6.93
C LEU A 151 0.61 1.21 -8.08
N GLU A 152 -0.54 1.76 -8.48
CA GLU A 152 -1.37 1.18 -9.55
C GLU A 152 -1.09 1.76 -10.93
N GLU A 153 -0.22 2.77 -10.99
CA GLU A 153 0.31 3.38 -12.22
C GLU A 153 -0.74 4.02 -13.16
N LEU A 154 -1.96 4.27 -12.69
CA LEU A 154 -2.99 4.99 -13.47
C LEU A 154 -2.49 6.40 -13.78
N SER A 155 -2.73 6.94 -14.97
CA SER A 155 -2.42 8.33 -15.31
C SER A 155 -3.18 9.35 -14.44
N SER A 156 -2.71 10.60 -14.42
CA SER A 156 -3.41 11.66 -13.66
C SER A 156 -4.83 11.91 -14.16
N ALA A 157 -5.07 11.71 -15.47
CA ALA A 157 -6.39 11.80 -16.07
C ALA A 157 -7.31 10.65 -15.60
N GLU A 158 -6.82 9.41 -15.64
CA GLU A 158 -7.58 8.24 -15.15
C GLU A 158 -7.91 8.36 -13.66
N VAL A 159 -6.97 8.83 -12.84
CA VAL A 159 -7.23 9.10 -11.41
C VAL A 159 -8.25 10.21 -11.22
N GLY A 160 -8.23 11.24 -12.08
CA GLY A 160 -9.23 12.30 -12.10
C GLY A 160 -10.63 11.76 -12.36
N GLU A 161 -10.77 10.90 -13.37
CA GLU A 161 -12.04 10.23 -13.70
C GLU A 161 -12.53 9.31 -12.57
N VAL A 162 -11.62 8.56 -11.94
CA VAL A 162 -11.94 7.66 -10.82
C VAL A 162 -12.48 8.44 -9.62
N LEU A 163 -11.83 9.55 -9.27
CA LEU A 163 -12.10 10.30 -8.04
C LEU A 163 -13.02 11.52 -8.23
N GLY A 164 -13.45 11.81 -9.47
CA GLY A 164 -14.23 13.02 -9.77
C GLY A 164 -13.43 14.31 -9.59
N LEU A 165 -12.14 14.29 -9.96
CA LEU A 165 -11.20 15.39 -9.79
C LEU A 165 -10.68 15.88 -11.14
N THR A 166 -10.27 17.15 -11.20
CA THR A 166 -9.48 17.63 -12.35
C THR A 166 -8.07 17.02 -12.32
N GLU A 167 -7.47 16.84 -13.50
CA GLU A 167 -6.09 16.33 -13.60
C GLU A 167 -5.11 17.19 -12.78
N GLU A 168 -5.30 18.50 -12.80
CA GLU A 168 -4.47 19.44 -12.04
C GLU A 168 -4.63 19.23 -10.52
N ALA A 169 -5.86 19.03 -10.04
CA ALA A 169 -6.10 18.71 -8.63
C ALA A 169 -5.45 17.37 -8.23
N VAL A 170 -5.39 16.38 -9.13
CA VAL A 170 -4.65 15.13 -8.90
C VAL A 170 -3.16 15.41 -8.75
N ARG A 171 -2.55 16.19 -9.64
CA ARG A 171 -1.11 16.53 -9.57
C ARG A 171 -0.75 17.26 -8.26
N VAL A 172 -1.56 18.24 -7.87
CA VAL A 172 -1.37 18.98 -6.62
C VAL A 172 -1.50 18.05 -5.40
N ARG A 173 -2.54 17.21 -5.35
CA ARG A 173 -2.72 16.23 -4.27
C ARG A 173 -1.58 15.22 -4.21
N LEU A 174 -1.12 14.72 -5.35
CA LEU A 174 0.00 13.77 -5.42
C LEU A 174 1.30 14.39 -4.90
N HIS A 175 1.59 15.64 -5.29
CA HIS A 175 2.75 16.35 -4.77
C HIS A 175 2.70 16.50 -3.24
N ARG A 176 1.54 16.90 -2.71
CA ARG A 176 1.32 17.03 -1.26
C ARG A 176 1.42 15.66 -0.55
N ALA A 177 0.86 14.61 -1.14
CA ALA A 177 0.92 13.25 -0.62
C ALA A 177 2.38 12.77 -0.48
N ARG A 178 3.20 12.92 -1.52
CA ARG A 178 4.62 12.55 -1.49
C ARG A 178 5.43 13.35 -0.49
N ARG A 179 5.11 14.64 -0.31
CA ARG A 179 5.75 15.49 0.70
C ARG A 179 5.39 15.04 2.11
N ALA A 180 4.11 14.78 2.38
CA ALA A 180 3.65 14.29 3.67
C ALA A 180 4.22 12.90 3.99
N LEU A 181 4.30 12.01 2.98
CA LEU A 181 4.90 10.69 3.14
C LEU A 181 6.38 10.78 3.53
N ARG A 182 7.16 11.63 2.85
CA ARG A 182 8.56 11.86 3.21
C ARG A 182 8.71 12.36 4.65
N ALA A 183 7.90 13.35 5.03
CA ALA A 183 7.93 13.90 6.40
C ALA A 183 7.60 12.83 7.46
N GLY A 184 6.59 11.99 7.21
CA GLY A 184 6.24 10.90 8.14
C GLY A 184 7.31 9.82 8.25
N ILE A 185 7.98 9.49 7.15
CA ILE A 185 9.13 8.56 7.16
C ILE A 185 10.31 9.17 7.92
N GLU A 186 10.59 10.46 7.69
CA GLU A 186 11.67 11.18 8.37
C GLU A 186 11.45 11.23 9.89
N GLU A 187 10.24 11.54 10.35
CA GLU A 187 9.87 11.52 11.77
C GLU A 187 10.05 10.13 12.43
N GLN A 188 9.66 9.07 11.71
CA GLN A 188 9.88 7.70 12.19
C GLN A 188 11.36 7.35 12.25
N LEU A 189 12.15 7.75 11.25
CA LEU A 189 13.60 7.55 11.24
C LEU A 189 14.28 8.33 12.36
N GLU A 190 13.88 9.57 12.64
CA GLU A 190 14.42 10.36 13.76
C GLU A 190 14.16 9.69 15.11
N THR A 191 12.98 9.09 15.27
CA THR A 191 12.62 8.36 16.50
C THR A 191 13.54 7.14 16.68
N SER A 192 13.71 6.33 15.63
CA SER A 192 14.62 5.17 15.68
C SER A 192 16.10 5.58 15.78
N ALA A 193 16.50 6.71 15.18
CA ALA A 193 17.88 7.18 15.19
C ALA A 193 18.36 7.56 16.60
N ARG A 194 17.45 8.01 17.47
CA ARG A 194 17.77 8.30 18.89
C ARG A 194 18.19 7.06 19.67
N GLU A 195 17.82 5.87 19.19
CA GLU A 195 18.16 4.60 19.81
C GLU A 195 19.45 3.98 19.23
N LEU A 196 20.05 4.61 18.21
CA LEU A 196 21.29 4.14 17.59
C LEU A 196 22.51 4.49 18.47
N PHE A 197 23.46 3.55 18.54
CA PHE A 197 24.67 3.62 19.38
C PHE A 197 24.41 3.75 20.89
N PRO A 198 23.64 2.84 21.51
CA PRO A 198 23.51 2.85 22.96
C PRO A 198 24.88 2.69 23.61
N PHE A 199 25.27 3.67 24.43
CA PHE A 199 26.56 3.66 25.14
C PHE A 199 26.50 2.89 26.48
N LEU A 200 25.29 2.55 26.94
CA LEU A 200 25.06 1.87 28.21
C LEU A 200 25.41 0.38 28.16
N GLY A 201 25.56 -0.25 29.34
CA GLY A 201 25.87 -1.68 29.48
C GLY A 201 27.36 -2.00 29.32
N GLU A 202 27.68 -3.15 28.70
CA GLU A 202 29.04 -3.71 28.64
C GLU A 202 30.10 -2.76 28.04
N ARG A 203 29.69 -1.81 27.19
CA ARG A 203 30.60 -0.82 26.61
C ARG A 203 31.00 0.26 27.62
N CYS A 204 30.04 0.73 28.42
CA CYS A 204 30.29 1.61 29.55
C CYS A 204 31.18 0.92 30.59
N ASP A 205 30.83 -0.32 30.96
CA ASP A 205 31.55 -1.09 31.98
C ASP A 205 33.02 -1.32 31.60
N ARG A 206 33.29 -1.65 30.32
CA ARG A 206 34.67 -1.79 29.83
C ARG A 206 35.46 -0.48 29.90
N ILE A 207 34.85 0.64 29.55
CA ILE A 207 35.50 1.96 29.62
C ILE A 207 35.78 2.33 31.06
N CYS A 208 34.80 2.18 31.97
CA CYS A 208 34.99 2.41 33.40
C CYS A 208 36.09 1.52 33.98
N ALA A 209 36.10 0.22 33.67
CA ALA A 209 37.11 -0.71 34.14
C ALA A 209 38.52 -0.36 33.62
N ALA A 210 38.63 0.06 32.35
CA ALA A 210 39.89 0.49 31.76
C ALA A 210 40.43 1.77 32.44
N VAL A 211 39.59 2.78 32.65
CA VAL A 211 39.97 4.04 33.32
C VAL A 211 40.38 3.78 34.77
N LEU A 212 39.61 2.99 35.53
CA LEU A 212 39.93 2.66 36.92
C LEU A 212 41.22 1.84 37.05
N ARG A 213 41.60 1.08 36.02
CA ARG A 213 42.89 0.38 35.98
C ARG A 213 44.04 1.36 35.80
N ALA A 214 43.94 2.24 34.81
CA ALA A 214 44.95 3.26 34.54
C ALA A 214 45.19 4.20 35.73
N ILE A 215 44.13 4.60 36.44
CA ILE A 215 44.25 5.42 37.67
C ILE A 215 45.07 4.68 38.74
N ARG A 216 44.78 3.40 38.99
CA ARG A 216 45.51 2.60 39.97
C ARG A 216 46.99 2.42 39.61
N GLU A 217 47.29 2.23 38.33
CA GLU A 217 48.65 2.15 37.83
C GLU A 217 49.40 3.47 38.03
N SER A 218 48.74 4.61 37.79
CA SER A 218 49.34 5.94 37.97
C SER A 218 49.58 6.36 39.43
N MET A 219 48.84 5.81 40.39
CA MET A 219 49.07 6.06 41.83
C MET A 219 50.10 5.11 42.46
N SER A 220 50.56 4.10 41.73
CA SER A 220 51.52 3.09 42.21
C SER A 220 52.94 3.32 41.69
N GLY A 221 53.18 4.37 40.90
CA GLY A 221 54.49 4.80 40.39
C GLY A 221 54.84 6.18 40.88
#